data_AF-A0A124IHS2-F1
#
_entry.id   AF-A0A124IHS2-F1
#
_cell.length_a   1.000
_cell.length_b   1.000
_cell.length_c   1.000
_cell.angle_alpha   90.00
_cell.angle_beta   90.00
_cell.angle_gamma   90.00
#
_symmetry.space_group_name_H-M   'P 1'
#
loop_
_entity.id
_entity.type
_entity.pdbx_description
1 polymer ?
#
loop_
_entity_poly.entity_id
_entity_poly.type
_entity_poly.pdbx_seq_one_letter_code
_entity_poly.pdbx_strand_id
1 'polypeptide(L)'
;MFGDSPLDMSAVRPAGYDVRETRFGPQPRVSNTLHLSLLPKEITTPGEGQVRALLMESGNVVVSAPGGDQLAAALETLELFVSHDIYVNETNRHAHYILPGATFLEREDMPTISFPHMVRPFAQYTDAVVRPTGEARAEHVVFNDLGRRLHDLLSADPGASGYAAAAAPLCDPMATVDDHFAATGAQAPIDGKMVPLTVDLLKAMPEGIILADNLVCTNSLGKVRHPDGIHLWNALLDDEVIRMRGTAPPAAGDLRLFGMRTLGSINSWMHNVDRLVRSQKPMLLIHPEDAASRGIVTGDMVVIRSDSGTLRVKCDVTDAVAPGAVCYPHGWGHRGGWRRANATPGANINMLADPEAGEKLSASSLLDGIRVEVTRVTK
;
A
#
# COMPACT_ATOMS: atom_id res chain seq x y z
N MET A 1 -5.44 2.41 16.04
CA MET A 1 -6.00 1.14 16.57
C MET A 1 -7.21 1.47 17.40
N PHE A 2 -8.39 1.08 16.91
CA PHE A 2 -9.65 1.44 17.55
C PHE A 2 -10.10 0.28 18.45
N GLY A 3 -10.64 0.62 19.62
CA GLY A 3 -11.22 -0.36 20.54
C GLY A 3 -10.23 -1.24 21.30
N ASP A 4 -10.79 -1.97 22.26
CA ASP A 4 -10.17 -2.96 23.12
C ASP A 4 -9.97 -4.24 22.29
N SER A 5 -9.08 -4.18 21.29
CA SER A 5 -8.67 -5.37 20.53
C SER A 5 -8.20 -6.45 21.51
N PRO A 6 -8.74 -7.68 21.45
CA PRO A 6 -8.28 -8.80 22.28
C PRO A 6 -6.81 -9.14 22.04
N LEU A 7 -6.29 -8.68 20.90
CA LEU A 7 -4.89 -8.75 20.51
C LEU A 7 -4.35 -7.34 20.52
N ASP A 8 -3.73 -6.98 21.63
CA ASP A 8 -3.20 -5.65 21.84
C ASP A 8 -1.91 -5.44 21.06
N MET A 9 -2.07 -4.92 19.84
CA MET A 9 -0.95 -4.52 19.01
C MET A 9 -0.25 -3.25 19.56
N SER A 10 -0.68 -2.66 20.69
CA SER A 10 -0.06 -1.43 21.24
C SER A 10 1.38 -1.63 21.73
N ALA A 11 1.78 -2.89 21.97
CA ALA A 11 3.18 -3.27 22.18
C ALA A 11 4.03 -3.03 20.91
N VAL A 12 3.40 -3.14 19.73
CA VAL A 12 3.96 -2.67 18.46
C VAL A 12 3.57 -1.20 18.31
N ARG A 13 4.20 -0.32 19.09
CA ARG A 13 4.07 1.12 18.83
C ARG A 13 4.68 1.38 17.45
N PRO A 14 3.90 1.82 16.43
CA PRO A 14 4.54 2.34 15.25
C PRO A 14 5.48 3.44 15.71
N ALA A 15 6.69 3.48 15.16
CA ALA A 15 7.59 4.59 15.43
C ALA A 15 6.84 5.91 15.19
N GLY A 16 7.07 6.89 16.06
CA GLY A 16 6.37 8.16 15.99
C GLY A 16 6.68 8.93 14.70
N TYR A 17 6.20 10.15 14.66
CA TYR A 17 6.69 11.14 13.71
C TYR A 17 8.08 11.61 14.13
N ASP A 18 9.02 11.65 13.20
CA ASP A 18 10.24 12.43 13.33
C ASP A 18 10.73 12.96 11.97
N VAL A 19 11.83 13.71 12.00
CA VAL A 19 12.50 14.23 10.80
C VAL A 19 13.82 13.49 10.65
N ARG A 20 14.02 12.89 9.49
CA ARG A 20 15.25 12.18 9.14
C ARG A 20 16.06 13.00 8.15
N GLU A 21 17.33 13.22 8.46
CA GLU A 21 18.27 13.74 7.48
C GLU A 21 18.51 12.71 6.38
N THR A 22 18.29 13.13 5.14
CA THR A 22 18.53 12.35 3.92
C THR A 22 19.57 13.05 3.05
N ARG A 23 19.92 12.43 1.93
CA ARG A 23 20.81 13.04 0.93
C ARG A 23 20.22 14.28 0.26
N PHE A 24 18.92 14.51 0.47
CA PHE A 24 18.16 15.64 -0.08
C PHE A 24 17.62 16.56 1.02
N GLY A 25 18.26 16.54 2.19
CA GLY A 25 17.90 17.33 3.35
C GLY A 25 16.90 16.65 4.29
N PRO A 26 16.35 17.40 5.24
CA PRO A 26 15.41 16.87 6.23
C PRO A 26 14.12 16.40 5.56
N GLN A 27 13.73 15.15 5.81
CA GLN A 27 12.49 14.55 5.31
C GLN A 27 11.64 14.04 6.48
N PRO A 28 10.31 14.24 6.44
CA PRO A 28 9.41 13.60 7.39
C PRO A 28 9.51 12.08 7.32
N ARG A 29 9.48 11.44 8.49
CA ARG A 29 9.43 10.00 8.64
C ARG A 29 8.28 9.64 9.58
N VAL A 30 7.38 8.79 9.10
CA VAL A 30 6.18 8.37 9.82
C VAL A 30 6.25 6.86 9.98
N SER A 31 6.07 6.32 11.18
CA SER A 31 6.16 4.85 11.37
C SER A 31 7.48 4.25 10.88
N ASN A 32 8.58 5.03 11.00
CA ASN A 32 9.92 4.68 10.51
C ASN A 32 10.01 4.47 8.99
N THR A 33 9.02 4.93 8.21
CA THR A 33 9.04 4.87 6.75
C THR A 33 9.24 6.27 6.15
N LEU A 34 10.04 6.32 5.09
CA LEU A 34 10.16 7.49 4.24
C LEU A 34 9.14 7.38 3.10
N HIS A 35 8.77 8.53 2.55
CA HIS A 35 7.85 8.62 1.44
C HIS A 35 8.46 8.04 0.15
N LEU A 36 7.59 7.45 -0.68
CA LEU A 36 7.99 6.75 -1.89
C LEU A 36 8.47 7.67 -3.01
N SER A 37 8.02 8.94 -3.06
CA SER A 37 8.45 9.89 -4.10
C SER A 37 9.93 10.26 -4.00
N LEU A 38 10.58 10.00 -2.86
CA LEU A 38 12.03 10.15 -2.74
C LEU A 38 12.83 9.09 -3.54
N LEU A 39 12.23 7.91 -3.75
CA LEU A 39 12.93 6.72 -4.23
C LEU A 39 13.61 6.91 -5.60
N PRO A 40 12.97 7.47 -6.64
CA PRO A 40 13.65 7.71 -7.92
C PRO A 40 14.93 8.55 -7.77
N LYS A 41 14.88 9.57 -6.91
CA LYS A 41 16.00 10.47 -6.67
C LYS A 41 17.13 9.81 -5.89
N GLU A 42 16.78 8.99 -4.89
CA GLU A 42 17.74 8.19 -4.11
C GLU A 42 18.51 7.19 -4.98
N ILE A 43 17.83 6.62 -5.98
CA ILE A 43 18.43 5.70 -6.95
C ILE A 43 19.34 6.44 -7.95
N THR A 44 18.85 7.54 -8.53
CA THR A 44 19.50 8.16 -9.70
C THR A 44 20.57 9.20 -9.37
N THR A 45 20.59 9.76 -8.15
CA THR A 45 21.58 10.76 -7.77
C THR A 45 22.90 10.07 -7.37
N PRO A 46 24.04 10.35 -8.03
CA PRO A 46 25.33 9.79 -7.66
C PRO A 46 25.84 10.31 -6.31
N GLY A 47 26.65 9.52 -5.62
CA GLY A 47 27.38 9.93 -4.41
C GLY A 47 27.23 8.96 -3.25
N GLU A 48 27.83 9.31 -2.11
CA GLU A 48 27.73 8.51 -0.90
C GLU A 48 26.26 8.29 -0.50
N GLY A 49 25.91 7.05 -0.15
CA GLY A 49 24.55 6.65 0.24
C GLY A 49 23.56 6.46 -0.91
N GLN A 50 24.00 6.49 -2.18
CA GLN A 50 23.14 6.16 -3.33
C GLN A 50 22.52 4.76 -3.21
N VAL A 51 21.21 4.66 -3.48
CA VAL A 51 20.51 3.38 -3.52
C VAL A 51 20.90 2.64 -4.79
N ARG A 52 21.70 1.59 -4.64
CA ARG A 52 22.18 0.73 -5.74
C ARG A 52 21.48 -0.62 -5.80
N ALA A 53 20.89 -1.03 -4.67
CA ALA A 53 20.19 -2.30 -4.52
C ALA A 53 18.79 -2.08 -3.94
N LEU A 54 17.80 -2.81 -4.48
CA LEU A 54 16.41 -2.79 -4.01
C LEU A 54 15.87 -4.21 -3.84
N LEU A 55 15.19 -4.45 -2.72
CA LEU A 55 14.37 -5.63 -2.46
C LEU A 55 12.91 -5.17 -2.41
N MET A 56 12.03 -5.81 -3.19
CA MET A 56 10.61 -5.46 -3.20
C MET A 56 9.71 -6.68 -3.03
N GLU A 57 8.90 -6.63 -1.99
CA GLU A 57 7.91 -7.65 -1.68
C GLU A 57 6.53 -7.21 -2.20
N SER A 58 5.93 -8.01 -3.09
CA SER A 58 4.54 -7.90 -3.54
C SER A 58 4.10 -6.46 -3.94
N GLY A 59 5.03 -5.70 -4.53
CA GLY A 59 4.89 -4.27 -4.77
C GLY A 59 4.74 -3.91 -6.26
N ASN A 60 3.79 -3.02 -6.56
CA ASN A 60 3.58 -2.47 -7.90
C ASN A 60 3.56 -0.94 -7.90
N VAL A 61 4.64 -0.35 -7.39
CA VAL A 61 4.80 1.11 -7.18
C VAL A 61 4.85 1.96 -8.45
N VAL A 62 5.24 1.40 -9.61
CA VAL A 62 5.19 2.11 -10.91
C VAL A 62 3.75 2.46 -11.28
N VAL A 63 2.77 1.64 -10.87
CA VAL A 63 1.35 1.95 -11.06
C VAL A 63 0.75 2.65 -9.84
N SER A 64 1.19 2.29 -8.62
CA SER A 64 0.49 2.67 -7.39
C SER A 64 0.83 4.07 -6.86
N ALA A 65 1.90 4.70 -7.38
CA ALA A 65 2.36 6.02 -6.96
C ALA A 65 2.48 7.00 -8.15
N PRO A 66 2.60 8.32 -7.90
CA PRO A 66 2.91 9.29 -8.95
C PRO A 66 4.28 9.04 -9.58
N GLY A 67 4.50 9.61 -10.77
CA GLY A 67 5.82 9.55 -11.42
C GLY A 67 6.25 8.15 -11.84
N GLY A 68 5.31 7.27 -12.16
CA GLY A 68 5.58 5.87 -12.52
C GLY A 68 6.66 5.72 -13.61
N ASP A 69 6.64 6.55 -14.65
CA ASP A 69 7.65 6.52 -15.72
C ASP A 69 9.05 6.94 -15.23
N GLN A 70 9.13 7.93 -14.33
CA GLN A 70 10.39 8.35 -13.70
C GLN A 70 10.95 7.25 -12.80
N LEU A 71 10.08 6.59 -12.02
CA LEU A 71 10.48 5.47 -11.17
C LEU A 71 10.92 4.27 -12.02
N ALA A 72 10.19 3.93 -13.09
CA ALA A 72 10.56 2.86 -14.01
C ALA A 72 11.96 3.08 -14.60
N ALA A 73 12.25 4.29 -15.07
CA ALA A 73 13.58 4.65 -15.58
C ALA A 73 14.66 4.56 -14.49
N ALA A 74 14.36 4.97 -13.24
CA ALA A 74 15.29 4.83 -12.13
C ALA A 74 15.60 3.36 -11.82
N LEU A 75 14.59 2.49 -11.79
CA LEU A 75 14.75 1.05 -11.52
C LEU A 75 15.70 0.36 -12.50
N GLU A 76 15.75 0.80 -13.76
CA GLU A 76 16.68 0.27 -14.78
C GLU A 76 18.16 0.58 -14.49
N THR A 77 18.44 1.56 -13.62
CA THR A 77 19.81 1.96 -13.26
C THR A 77 20.33 1.26 -11.99
N LEU A 78 19.49 0.51 -11.29
CA LEU A 78 19.90 -0.27 -10.13
C LEU A 78 20.93 -1.33 -10.54
N GLU A 79 21.87 -1.63 -9.66
CA GLU A 79 22.82 -2.72 -9.86
C GLU A 79 22.24 -4.06 -9.41
N LEU A 80 21.30 -4.00 -8.48
CA LEU A 80 20.53 -5.14 -8.05
C LEU A 80 19.10 -4.71 -7.75
N PHE A 81 18.15 -5.40 -8.36
CA PHE A 81 16.75 -5.26 -8.05
C PHE A 81 16.17 -6.66 -8.00
N VAL A 82 15.74 -7.07 -6.83
CA VAL A 82 15.10 -8.37 -6.59
C VAL A 82 13.67 -8.11 -6.16
N SER A 83 12.73 -8.79 -6.81
CA SER A 83 11.32 -8.75 -6.43
C SER A 83 10.86 -10.15 -6.06
N HIS A 84 10.04 -10.26 -5.02
CA HIS A 84 9.28 -11.45 -4.71
C HIS A 84 7.81 -11.13 -4.89
N ASP A 85 7.14 -11.83 -5.81
CA ASP A 85 5.77 -11.51 -6.22
C ASP A 85 5.11 -12.74 -6.85
N ILE A 86 3.78 -12.76 -6.84
CA ILE A 86 2.95 -13.78 -7.48
C ILE A 86 2.76 -13.52 -8.99
N TYR A 87 3.12 -12.32 -9.47
CA TYR A 87 3.05 -11.93 -10.87
C TYR A 87 4.30 -11.20 -11.36
N VAL A 88 4.47 -11.18 -12.69
CA VAL A 88 5.32 -10.16 -13.34
C VAL A 88 4.46 -8.92 -13.61
N ASN A 89 4.63 -7.89 -12.80
CA ASN A 89 3.89 -6.62 -12.80
C ASN A 89 4.67 -5.49 -13.51
N GLU A 90 4.15 -4.26 -13.51
CA GLU A 90 4.81 -3.10 -14.16
C GLU A 90 6.09 -2.66 -13.46
N THR A 91 6.22 -2.87 -12.16
CA THR A 91 7.43 -2.54 -11.41
C THR A 91 8.49 -3.63 -11.56
N ASN A 92 8.15 -4.87 -11.24
CA ASN A 92 9.15 -5.93 -11.13
C ASN A 92 9.63 -6.47 -12.48
N ARG A 93 9.01 -6.11 -13.60
CA ARG A 93 9.58 -6.35 -14.94
C ARG A 93 10.93 -5.67 -15.15
N HIS A 94 11.29 -4.70 -14.31
CA HIS A 94 12.61 -4.05 -14.28
C HIS A 94 13.61 -4.77 -13.34
N ALA A 95 13.18 -5.81 -12.62
CA ALA A 95 14.03 -6.53 -11.68
C ALA A 95 15.05 -7.44 -12.40
N HIS A 96 16.22 -7.56 -11.80
CA HIS A 96 17.25 -8.52 -12.20
C HIS A 96 16.82 -9.94 -11.86
N TYR A 97 16.10 -10.11 -10.75
CA TYR A 97 15.54 -11.38 -10.30
C TYR A 97 14.10 -11.19 -9.83
N ILE A 98 13.20 -12.03 -10.32
CA ILE A 98 11.83 -12.17 -9.82
C ILE A 98 11.71 -13.55 -9.20
N LEU A 99 11.51 -13.59 -7.88
CA LEU A 99 11.33 -14.81 -7.10
C LEU A 99 9.83 -15.13 -7.02
N PRO A 100 9.40 -16.35 -7.39
CA PRO A 100 7.98 -16.69 -7.41
C PRO A 100 7.43 -16.83 -5.98
N GLY A 101 6.47 -15.97 -5.65
CA GLY A 101 5.77 -16.01 -4.36
C GLY A 101 4.63 -17.02 -4.33
N ALA A 102 4.43 -17.65 -3.16
CA ALA A 102 3.23 -18.44 -2.88
C ALA A 102 2.04 -17.52 -2.64
N THR A 103 0.90 -17.82 -3.26
CA THR A 103 -0.36 -17.13 -3.01
C THR A 103 -0.91 -17.46 -1.62
N PHE A 104 -1.89 -16.69 -1.16
CA PHE A 104 -2.60 -16.91 0.12
C PHE A 104 -3.34 -18.26 0.21
N LEU A 105 -3.49 -19.02 -0.89
CA LEU A 105 -4.05 -20.38 -0.88
C LEU A 105 -2.98 -21.47 -0.81
N GLU A 106 -1.70 -21.12 -1.00
CA GLU A 106 -0.58 -22.05 -1.15
C GLU A 106 0.29 -22.14 0.11
N ARG A 107 -0.07 -21.41 1.17
CA ARG A 107 0.68 -21.32 2.43
C ARG A 107 -0.28 -21.29 3.62
N GLU A 108 0.28 -21.56 4.81
CA GLU A 108 -0.43 -21.24 6.05
C GLU A 108 -0.52 -19.73 6.23
N ASP A 109 -1.61 -19.27 6.85
CA ASP A 109 -1.82 -17.84 7.08
C ASP A 109 -2.67 -17.58 8.33
N MET A 110 -2.55 -16.36 8.85
CA MET A 110 -3.36 -15.82 9.93
C MET A 110 -3.51 -14.30 9.73
N PRO A 111 -4.71 -13.71 9.87
CA PRO A 111 -4.97 -12.30 9.55
C PRO A 111 -4.45 -11.31 10.61
N THR A 112 -3.16 -11.42 10.97
CA THR A 112 -2.49 -10.66 12.03
C THR A 112 -2.67 -9.15 11.89
N ILE A 113 -2.52 -8.63 10.66
CA ILE A 113 -2.64 -7.20 10.38
C ILE A 113 -4.07 -6.68 10.57
N SER A 114 -5.07 -7.54 10.43
CA SER A 114 -6.48 -7.15 10.49
C SER A 114 -7.05 -7.17 11.91
N PHE A 115 -6.43 -7.88 12.86
CA PHE A 115 -6.90 -7.97 14.25
C PHE A 115 -7.30 -6.62 14.88
N PRO A 116 -6.48 -5.55 14.82
CA PRO A 116 -6.83 -4.26 15.40
C PRO A 116 -7.96 -3.51 14.67
N HIS A 117 -8.52 -4.09 13.60
CA HIS A 117 -9.53 -3.50 12.72
C HIS A 117 -10.83 -4.32 12.64
N MET A 118 -10.95 -5.40 13.41
CA MET A 118 -12.13 -6.26 13.38
C MET A 118 -13.24 -5.71 14.29
N VAL A 119 -14.41 -5.44 13.71
CA VAL A 119 -15.62 -5.03 14.48
C VAL A 119 -16.15 -6.18 15.34
N ARG A 120 -15.99 -7.42 14.85
CA ARG A 120 -16.20 -8.65 15.61
C ARG A 120 -14.88 -9.40 15.63
N PRO A 121 -14.05 -9.22 16.68
CA PRO A 121 -12.73 -9.83 16.75
C PRO A 121 -12.82 -11.35 16.71
N PHE A 122 -12.06 -11.95 15.79
CA PHE A 122 -11.90 -13.40 15.70
C PHE A 122 -10.44 -13.75 15.44
N ALA A 123 -10.03 -14.94 15.83
CA ALA A 123 -8.74 -15.52 15.48
C ALA A 123 -8.97 -16.80 14.69
N GLN A 124 -8.25 -16.95 13.58
CA GLN A 124 -8.37 -18.13 12.72
C GLN A 124 -7.04 -18.41 12.04
N TYR A 125 -6.57 -19.63 12.20
CA TYR A 125 -5.49 -20.20 11.42
C TYR A 125 -6.06 -20.88 10.17
N THR A 126 -5.35 -20.79 9.05
CA THR A 126 -5.61 -21.63 7.88
C THR A 126 -4.35 -22.35 7.45
N ASP A 127 -4.48 -23.63 7.13
CA ASP A 127 -3.48 -24.37 6.36
C ASP A 127 -3.46 -23.91 4.90
N ALA A 128 -2.40 -24.31 4.19
CA ALA A 128 -2.37 -24.24 2.73
C ALA A 128 -3.50 -25.10 2.13
N VAL A 129 -4.35 -24.48 1.32
CA VAL A 129 -5.49 -25.15 0.66
C VAL A 129 -5.01 -25.95 -0.56
N VAL A 130 -3.99 -25.45 -1.25
CA VAL A 130 -3.36 -26.10 -2.40
C VAL A 130 -1.84 -26.09 -2.21
N ARG A 131 -1.13 -26.92 -2.97
CA ARG A 131 0.34 -26.89 -2.98
C ARG A 131 0.84 -25.70 -3.79
N PRO A 132 1.97 -25.08 -3.41
CA PRO A 132 2.61 -24.06 -4.23
C PRO A 132 2.81 -24.50 -5.68
N THR A 133 2.46 -23.63 -6.61
CA THR A 133 2.61 -23.88 -8.04
C THR A 133 4.06 -23.70 -8.47
N GLY A 134 4.60 -24.68 -9.19
CA GLY A 134 5.98 -24.63 -9.67
C GLY A 134 6.99 -24.57 -8.52
N GLU A 135 7.85 -23.55 -8.53
CA GLU A 135 8.87 -23.32 -7.50
C GLU A 135 8.48 -22.20 -6.52
N ALA A 136 7.21 -21.81 -6.48
CA ALA A 136 6.72 -20.76 -5.60
C ALA A 136 6.99 -21.08 -4.13
N ARG A 137 7.40 -20.07 -3.35
CA ARG A 137 7.68 -20.20 -1.91
C ARG A 137 7.06 -19.05 -1.14
N ALA A 138 6.75 -19.29 0.13
CA ALA A 138 6.32 -18.22 1.01
C ALA A 138 7.51 -17.28 1.33
N GLU A 139 7.18 -16.01 1.57
CA GLU A 139 8.07 -14.89 1.86
C GLU A 139 9.08 -15.26 2.94
N HIS A 140 8.59 -15.76 4.09
CA HIS A 140 9.43 -16.11 5.22
C HIS A 140 10.47 -17.19 4.86
N VAL A 141 10.12 -18.16 4.00
CA VAL A 141 11.07 -19.19 3.53
C VAL A 141 12.16 -18.54 2.69
N VAL A 142 11.79 -17.66 1.76
CA VAL A 142 12.73 -16.96 0.88
C VAL A 142 13.67 -16.05 1.68
N PHE A 143 13.13 -15.21 2.56
CA PHE A 143 13.93 -14.30 3.37
C PHE A 143 14.82 -15.04 4.37
N ASN A 144 14.36 -16.15 4.95
CA ASN A 144 15.18 -16.99 5.81
C ASN A 144 16.34 -17.66 5.06
N ASP A 145 16.09 -18.16 3.84
CA ASP A 145 17.14 -18.74 2.99
C ASP A 145 18.18 -17.69 2.60
N LEU A 146 17.74 -16.48 2.23
CA LEU A 146 18.63 -15.36 1.92
C LEU A 146 19.43 -14.91 3.15
N GLY A 147 18.78 -14.81 4.31
CA GLY A 147 19.41 -14.45 5.57
C GLY A 147 20.52 -15.42 5.97
N ARG A 148 20.27 -16.74 5.89
CA ARG A 148 21.29 -17.78 6.15
C ARG A 148 22.48 -17.66 5.22
N ARG A 149 22.23 -17.56 3.92
CA ARG A 149 23.31 -17.45 2.92
C ARG A 149 24.13 -16.18 3.10
N LEU A 150 23.47 -15.06 3.40
CA LEU A 150 24.16 -13.80 3.68
C LEU A 150 25.00 -13.89 4.95
N HIS A 151 24.48 -14.50 6.01
CA HIS A 151 25.22 -14.76 7.23
C HIS A 151 26.51 -15.56 6.96
N ASP A 152 26.40 -16.68 6.24
CA ASP A 152 27.54 -17.54 5.93
C ASP A 152 28.60 -16.79 5.09
N LEU A 153 28.16 -16.03 4.08
CA LEU A 153 29.04 -15.23 3.23
C LEU A 153 29.77 -14.15 4.02
N LEU A 154 29.07 -13.41 4.87
CA LEU A 154 29.65 -12.33 5.68
C LEU A 154 30.58 -12.90 6.76
N SER A 155 30.23 -14.01 7.39
CA SER A 155 31.07 -14.69 8.38
C SER A 155 32.37 -15.22 7.78
N ALA A 156 32.35 -15.63 6.50
CA ALA A 156 33.53 -16.12 5.81
C ALA A 156 34.48 -14.99 5.35
N ASP A 157 34.03 -13.74 5.29
CA ASP A 157 34.84 -12.58 4.94
C ASP A 157 35.35 -11.86 6.21
N PRO A 158 36.66 -11.91 6.51
CA PRO A 158 37.22 -11.23 7.68
C PRO A 158 36.93 -9.72 7.71
N GLY A 159 36.82 -9.08 6.54
CA GLY A 159 36.52 -7.65 6.41
C GLY A 159 35.04 -7.29 6.62
N ALA A 160 34.14 -8.27 6.56
CA ALA A 160 32.69 -8.08 6.66
C ALA A 160 32.02 -8.88 7.79
N SER A 161 32.77 -9.71 8.50
CA SER A 161 32.27 -10.57 9.60
C SER A 161 31.52 -9.82 10.71
N GLY A 162 31.85 -8.54 10.95
CA GLY A 162 31.12 -7.67 11.88
C GLY A 162 29.65 -7.41 11.49
N TYR A 163 29.29 -7.62 10.22
CA TYR A 163 27.92 -7.50 9.71
C TYR A 163 27.15 -8.83 9.76
N ALA A 164 27.83 -9.96 9.97
CA ALA A 164 27.20 -11.28 10.00
C ALA A 164 26.21 -11.44 11.15
N ALA A 165 26.46 -10.80 12.30
CA ALA A 165 25.56 -10.79 13.45
C ALA A 165 24.23 -10.04 13.18
N ALA A 166 24.20 -9.17 12.18
CA ALA A 166 22.99 -8.45 11.76
C ALA A 166 22.14 -9.23 10.74
N ALA A 167 22.65 -10.33 10.17
CA ALA A 167 21.84 -11.27 9.41
C ALA A 167 20.92 -12.01 10.39
N ALA A 168 19.66 -11.57 10.42
CA ALA A 168 18.67 -11.84 11.46
C ALA A 168 18.45 -13.34 11.79
N PRO A 169 18.00 -13.68 13.01
CA PRO A 169 17.51 -15.02 13.30
C PRO A 169 16.35 -15.38 12.37
N LEU A 170 16.23 -16.68 12.09
CA LEU A 170 15.16 -17.23 11.25
C LEU A 170 13.79 -16.82 11.76
N CYS A 171 12.98 -16.21 10.90
CA CYS A 171 11.61 -15.84 11.20
C CYS A 171 10.70 -17.05 10.97
N ASP A 172 10.09 -17.57 12.04
CA ASP A 172 8.90 -18.40 11.96
C ASP A 172 7.69 -17.51 12.25
N PRO A 173 6.84 -17.22 11.24
CA PRO A 173 5.67 -16.37 11.43
C PRO A 173 4.71 -16.88 12.50
N MET A 174 4.54 -18.19 12.63
CA MET A 174 3.61 -18.77 13.60
C MET A 174 4.19 -18.75 15.01
N ALA A 175 5.49 -18.99 15.17
CA ALA A 175 6.15 -18.79 16.46
C ALA A 175 6.08 -17.32 16.91
N THR A 176 6.27 -16.37 15.97
CA THR A 176 6.15 -14.93 16.26
C THR A 176 4.74 -14.55 16.72
N VAL A 177 3.72 -15.23 16.19
CA VAL A 177 2.33 -15.07 16.60
C VAL A 177 2.11 -15.60 18.02
N ASP A 178 2.62 -16.79 18.34
CA ASP A 178 2.53 -17.35 19.69
C ASP A 178 3.25 -16.47 20.72
N ASP A 179 4.44 -15.97 20.39
CA ASP A 179 5.17 -15.01 21.21
C ASP A 179 4.34 -13.74 21.46
N HIS A 180 3.63 -13.26 20.43
CA HIS A 180 2.75 -12.11 20.57
C HIS A 180 1.54 -12.42 21.47
N PHE A 181 0.87 -13.57 21.28
CA PHE A 181 -0.24 -14.00 22.14
C PHE A 181 0.18 -14.11 23.61
N ALA A 182 1.36 -14.69 23.86
CA ALA A 182 1.92 -14.80 25.20
C ALA A 182 2.25 -13.42 25.78
N ALA A 183 2.87 -12.53 25.01
CA ALA A 183 3.25 -11.19 25.46
C ALA A 183 2.06 -10.30 25.78
N THR A 184 0.95 -10.42 25.04
CA THR A 184 -0.28 -9.63 25.29
C THR A 184 -1.24 -10.31 26.26
N GLY A 185 -1.00 -11.56 26.65
CA GLY A 185 -1.94 -12.35 27.45
C GLY A 185 -3.25 -12.60 26.71
N ALA A 186 -3.20 -12.81 25.39
CA ALA A 186 -4.38 -12.99 24.57
C ALA A 186 -5.15 -14.26 24.93
N GLN A 187 -6.48 -14.17 25.00
CA GLN A 187 -7.34 -15.27 25.43
C GLN A 187 -8.60 -15.39 24.57
N ALA A 188 -9.15 -16.59 24.52
CA ALA A 188 -10.39 -16.95 23.85
C ALA A 188 -11.44 -17.49 24.84
N PRO A 189 -12.73 -17.13 24.67
CA PRO A 189 -13.82 -17.71 25.45
C PRO A 189 -14.24 -19.08 24.87
N ILE A 190 -13.84 -20.17 25.50
CA ILE A 190 -14.19 -21.54 25.11
C ILE A 190 -14.94 -22.20 26.27
N ASP A 191 -16.16 -22.69 26.00
CA ASP A 191 -17.01 -23.39 26.98
C ASP A 191 -17.14 -22.66 28.34
N GLY A 192 -17.29 -21.33 28.28
CA GLY A 192 -17.43 -20.48 29.47
C GLY A 192 -16.13 -20.22 30.25
N LYS A 193 -14.96 -20.60 29.69
CA LYS A 193 -13.64 -20.34 30.27
C LYS A 193 -12.79 -19.49 29.33
N MET A 194 -11.96 -18.62 29.92
CA MET A 194 -10.93 -17.91 29.16
C MET A 194 -9.69 -18.80 29.04
N VAL A 195 -9.35 -19.16 27.81
CA VAL A 195 -8.22 -20.03 27.47
C VAL A 195 -7.17 -19.20 26.74
N PRO A 196 -5.87 -19.30 27.07
CA PRO A 196 -4.82 -18.63 26.31
C PRO A 196 -4.87 -18.99 24.82
N LEU A 197 -4.74 -17.98 23.96
CA LEU A 197 -4.61 -18.21 22.52
C LEU A 197 -3.23 -18.79 22.21
N THR A 198 -3.21 -19.83 21.38
CA THR A 198 -2.00 -20.37 20.75
C THR A 198 -2.32 -20.75 19.31
N VAL A 199 -1.31 -20.80 18.43
CA VAL A 199 -1.47 -21.30 17.07
C VAL A 199 -1.96 -22.75 17.09
N ASP A 200 -1.48 -23.58 18.01
CA ASP A 200 -1.96 -24.96 18.18
C ASP A 200 -3.45 -25.05 18.55
N LEU A 201 -3.94 -24.14 19.41
CA LEU A 201 -5.36 -24.05 19.72
C LEU A 201 -6.17 -23.70 18.46
N LEU A 202 -5.70 -22.73 17.67
CA LEU A 202 -6.36 -22.32 16.43
C LEU A 202 -6.32 -23.41 15.36
N LYS A 203 -5.24 -24.20 15.28
CA LYS A 203 -5.15 -25.40 14.43
C LYS A 203 -6.18 -26.46 14.84
N ALA A 204 -6.44 -26.60 16.13
CA ALA A 204 -7.46 -27.53 16.65
C ALA A 204 -8.91 -27.03 16.43
N MET A 205 -9.09 -25.75 16.07
CA MET A 205 -10.40 -25.11 15.85
C MET A 205 -10.46 -24.46 14.45
N PRO A 206 -10.59 -25.27 13.37
CA PRO A 206 -10.47 -24.79 11.99
C PRO A 206 -11.53 -23.75 11.58
N GLU A 207 -12.69 -23.73 12.25
CA GLU A 207 -13.72 -22.71 12.09
C GLU A 207 -13.33 -21.33 12.64
N GLY A 208 -12.23 -21.24 13.39
CA GLY A 208 -11.79 -20.05 14.09
C GLY A 208 -12.61 -19.77 15.35
N ILE A 209 -12.11 -18.84 16.17
CA ILE A 209 -12.71 -18.51 17.45
C ILE A 209 -13.14 -17.05 17.45
N ILE A 210 -14.41 -16.80 17.79
CA ILE A 210 -14.89 -15.45 18.09
C ILE A 210 -14.35 -15.05 19.46
N LEU A 211 -13.52 -14.00 19.51
CA LEU A 211 -12.88 -13.54 20.73
C LEU A 211 -13.80 -12.62 21.54
N ALA A 212 -14.67 -11.88 20.85
CA ALA A 212 -15.71 -11.04 21.44
C ALA A 212 -16.88 -10.86 20.47
N ASP A 213 -18.11 -10.70 21.00
CA ASP A 213 -19.29 -10.46 20.18
C ASP A 213 -19.22 -9.15 19.41
N ASN A 214 -18.65 -8.12 20.02
CA ASN A 214 -18.42 -6.80 19.43
C ASN A 214 -17.14 -6.18 19.98
N LEU A 215 -16.47 -5.36 19.17
CA LEU A 215 -15.38 -4.51 19.61
C LEU A 215 -15.90 -3.48 20.62
N VAL A 216 -15.34 -3.49 21.83
CA VAL A 216 -15.63 -2.51 22.88
C VAL A 216 -14.60 -1.38 22.79
N CYS A 217 -14.97 -0.13 23.09
CA CYS A 217 -14.08 1.03 22.96
C CYS A 217 -13.87 1.75 24.30
N THR A 218 -13.57 1.00 25.37
CA THR A 218 -13.46 1.58 26.72
C THR A 218 -12.09 2.20 27.00
N ASN A 219 -11.01 1.76 26.35
CA ASN A 219 -9.67 2.29 26.60
C ASN A 219 -9.21 3.43 25.67
N SER A 220 -10.06 3.89 24.75
CA SER A 220 -9.66 4.86 23.71
C SER A 220 -9.04 6.15 24.29
N LEU A 221 -9.57 6.63 25.42
CA LEU A 221 -9.02 7.81 26.11
C LEU A 221 -7.60 7.56 26.66
N GLY A 222 -7.30 6.35 27.12
CA GLY A 222 -5.95 5.98 27.58
C GLY A 222 -4.93 5.95 26.44
N LYS A 223 -5.36 5.73 25.20
CA LYS A 223 -4.48 5.64 24.02
C LYS A 223 -4.06 7.00 23.45
N VAL A 224 -4.85 8.04 23.69
CA VAL A 224 -4.62 9.41 23.16
C VAL A 224 -4.27 10.42 24.25
N ARG A 225 -4.17 9.97 25.51
CA ARG A 225 -3.88 10.83 26.67
C ARG A 225 -2.38 10.86 26.97
N HIS A 226 -1.84 12.06 27.03
CA HIS A 226 -0.51 12.38 27.54
C HIS A 226 -0.55 12.58 29.06
N PRO A 227 0.61 12.59 29.76
CA PRO A 227 0.66 12.81 31.20
C PRO A 227 -0.07 14.08 31.69
N ASP A 228 -0.14 15.10 30.83
CA ASP A 228 -0.73 16.42 31.07
C ASP A 228 -2.14 16.60 30.45
N GLY A 229 -2.68 15.61 29.73
CA GLY A 229 -4.02 15.67 29.15
C GLY A 229 -4.08 15.19 27.71
N ILE A 230 -5.16 15.55 27.01
CA ILE A 230 -5.31 15.26 25.57
C ILE A 230 -4.90 16.51 24.80
N HIS A 231 -3.94 16.36 23.90
CA HIS A 231 -3.50 17.44 23.03
C HIS A 231 -4.43 17.52 21.82
N LEU A 232 -5.32 18.51 21.79
CA LEU A 232 -6.23 18.74 20.65
C LEU A 232 -5.55 19.45 19.47
N TRP A 233 -4.32 19.92 19.69
CA TRP A 233 -3.53 20.66 18.73
C TRP A 233 -2.07 20.27 18.85
N ASN A 234 -1.37 20.25 17.72
CA ASN A 234 0.07 20.07 17.65
C ASN A 234 0.64 21.20 16.78
N ALA A 235 1.67 21.89 17.27
CA ALA A 235 2.30 23.00 16.55
C ALA A 235 2.83 22.60 15.16
N LEU A 236 3.11 21.31 14.93
CA LEU A 236 3.42 20.79 13.59
C LEU A 236 2.32 21.12 12.56
N LEU A 237 1.06 21.24 12.99
CA LEU A 237 -0.07 21.55 12.10
C LEU A 237 -0.20 23.03 11.75
N ASP A 238 0.50 23.94 12.44
CA ASP A 238 0.30 25.39 12.35
C ASP A 238 0.42 25.88 10.90
N ASP A 239 1.56 25.61 10.28
CA ASP A 239 1.86 26.06 8.91
C ASP A 239 0.89 25.50 7.88
N GLU A 240 0.45 24.25 8.08
CA GLU A 240 -0.44 23.57 7.14
C GLU A 240 -1.87 24.09 7.26
N VAL A 241 -2.35 24.37 8.48
CA VAL A 241 -3.65 25.03 8.67
C VAL A 241 -3.65 26.46 8.14
N ILE A 242 -2.56 27.22 8.34
CA ILE A 242 -2.41 28.55 7.75
C ILE A 242 -2.47 28.46 6.21
N ARG A 243 -1.72 27.54 5.60
CA ARG A 243 -1.72 27.31 4.15
C ARG A 243 -3.11 26.96 3.63
N MET A 244 -3.80 26.02 4.28
CA MET A 244 -5.16 25.61 3.87
C MET A 244 -6.16 26.78 3.94
N ARG A 245 -6.11 27.58 5.01
CA ARG A 245 -6.97 28.77 5.15
C ARG A 245 -6.67 29.86 4.12
N GLY A 246 -5.42 29.95 3.66
CA GLY A 246 -4.99 30.88 2.60
C GLY A 246 -5.24 30.37 1.18
N THR A 247 -5.65 29.11 1.00
CA THR A 247 -5.88 28.52 -0.32
C THR A 247 -7.22 28.99 -0.88
N ALA A 248 -7.20 29.63 -2.05
CA ALA A 248 -8.42 30.08 -2.71
C ALA A 248 -9.31 28.89 -3.12
N PRO A 249 -10.64 29.03 -3.07
CA PRO A 249 -11.53 28.00 -3.59
C PRO A 249 -11.32 27.82 -5.11
N PRO A 250 -11.65 26.63 -5.66
CA PRO A 250 -11.62 26.42 -7.11
C PRO A 250 -12.46 27.47 -7.85
N ALA A 251 -11.99 27.91 -9.01
CA ALA A 251 -12.75 28.83 -9.85
C ALA A 251 -13.97 28.12 -10.46
N ALA A 252 -14.99 28.88 -10.86
CA ALA A 252 -16.14 28.30 -11.56
C ALA A 252 -15.68 27.59 -12.85
N GLY A 253 -16.09 26.33 -13.01
CA GLY A 253 -15.68 25.49 -14.12
C GLY A 253 -14.34 24.77 -13.95
N ASP A 254 -13.58 25.00 -12.88
CA ASP A 254 -12.44 24.15 -12.53
C ASP A 254 -12.94 22.74 -12.18
N LEU A 255 -12.20 21.72 -12.59
CA LEU A 255 -12.43 20.34 -12.16
C LEU A 255 -11.33 19.88 -11.19
N ARG A 256 -11.74 19.07 -10.21
CA ARG A 256 -10.86 18.36 -9.28
C ARG A 256 -11.03 16.86 -9.46
N LEU A 257 -9.93 16.16 -9.73
CA LEU A 257 -9.87 14.73 -9.89
C LEU A 257 -9.58 14.04 -8.55
N PHE A 258 -10.30 12.97 -8.27
CA PHE A 258 -10.03 12.06 -7.17
C PHE A 258 -10.05 10.61 -7.64
N GLY A 259 -9.38 9.73 -6.89
CA GLY A 259 -9.37 8.30 -7.16
C GLY A 259 -10.59 7.58 -6.58
N MET A 260 -11.04 6.51 -7.23
CA MET A 260 -12.01 5.58 -6.64
C MET A 260 -11.54 4.12 -6.64
N ARG A 261 -12.17 3.33 -5.78
CA ARG A 261 -12.07 1.87 -5.76
C ARG A 261 -13.30 1.27 -6.43
N THR A 262 -13.13 0.20 -7.19
CA THR A 262 -14.23 -0.55 -7.82
C THR A 262 -14.40 -1.90 -7.14
N LEU A 263 -15.64 -2.35 -7.02
CA LEU A 263 -15.93 -3.71 -6.58
C LEU A 263 -15.30 -4.72 -7.55
N GLY A 264 -14.64 -5.74 -7.02
CA GLY A 264 -13.87 -6.71 -7.81
C GLY A 264 -12.45 -6.24 -8.15
N SER A 265 -11.97 -5.14 -7.57
CA SER A 265 -10.58 -4.69 -7.66
C SER A 265 -10.00 -4.44 -6.27
N ILE A 266 -8.73 -4.84 -6.09
CA ILE A 266 -7.86 -4.40 -5.00
C ILE A 266 -6.58 -3.91 -5.66
N ASN A 267 -6.37 -2.59 -5.62
CA ASN A 267 -5.23 -1.93 -6.28
C ASN A 267 -5.09 -2.41 -7.74
N SER A 268 -3.94 -2.97 -8.11
CA SER A 268 -3.60 -3.39 -9.48
C SER A 268 -3.58 -4.91 -9.70
N TRP A 269 -3.57 -5.74 -8.64
CA TRP A 269 -3.17 -7.15 -8.77
C TRP A 269 -4.33 -8.11 -9.12
N MET A 270 -5.58 -7.72 -8.86
CA MET A 270 -6.75 -8.55 -9.18
C MET A 270 -7.14 -8.51 -10.67
N HIS A 271 -6.50 -7.62 -11.45
CA HIS A 271 -6.90 -7.35 -12.84
C HIS A 271 -6.51 -8.46 -13.84
N ASN A 272 -5.84 -9.51 -13.38
CA ASN A 272 -5.52 -10.68 -14.20
C ASN A 272 -6.56 -11.83 -14.05
N VAL A 273 -7.56 -11.70 -13.16
CA VAL A 273 -8.58 -12.72 -12.90
C VAL A 273 -9.83 -12.47 -13.76
N ASP A 274 -10.18 -13.41 -14.66
CA ASP A 274 -11.33 -13.28 -15.61
C ASP A 274 -12.62 -12.83 -14.94
N ARG A 275 -13.02 -13.58 -13.91
CA ARG A 275 -14.31 -13.43 -13.25
C ARG A 275 -14.48 -12.06 -12.61
N LEU A 276 -13.37 -11.43 -12.19
CA LEU A 276 -13.38 -10.13 -11.55
C LEU A 276 -13.38 -8.98 -12.57
N VAL A 277 -12.77 -9.17 -13.74
CA VAL A 277 -12.41 -8.06 -14.64
C VAL A 277 -13.30 -7.96 -15.87
N ARG A 278 -13.86 -9.07 -16.35
CA ARG A 278 -14.59 -9.13 -17.63
C ARG A 278 -15.76 -8.14 -17.76
N SER A 279 -16.34 -7.70 -16.64
CA SER A 279 -17.43 -6.71 -16.61
C SER A 279 -16.98 -5.29 -16.27
N GLN A 280 -15.73 -5.10 -15.86
CA GLN A 280 -15.22 -3.79 -15.45
C GLN A 280 -14.88 -2.94 -16.67
N LYS A 281 -15.29 -1.67 -16.62
CA LYS A 281 -15.04 -0.67 -17.68
C LYS A 281 -14.51 0.60 -17.01
N PRO A 282 -13.18 0.78 -16.92
CA PRO A 282 -12.59 1.95 -16.30
C PRO A 282 -12.94 3.22 -17.08
N MET A 283 -13.78 4.07 -16.49
CA MET A 283 -14.31 5.29 -17.11
C MET A 283 -14.19 6.46 -16.14
N LEU A 284 -14.01 7.66 -16.70
CA LEU A 284 -14.07 8.91 -15.94
C LEU A 284 -15.51 9.24 -15.63
N LEU A 285 -15.86 9.32 -14.35
CA LEU A 285 -17.15 9.81 -13.91
C LEU A 285 -17.14 11.35 -13.92
N ILE A 286 -18.14 11.95 -14.56
CA ILE A 286 -18.30 13.41 -14.66
C ILE A 286 -19.77 13.80 -14.45
N HIS A 287 -20.01 14.88 -13.70
CA HIS A 287 -21.36 15.36 -13.42
C HIS A 287 -22.05 15.88 -14.71
N PRO A 288 -23.38 15.72 -14.87
CA PRO A 288 -24.10 16.20 -16.05
C PRO A 288 -23.88 17.67 -16.40
N GLU A 289 -23.80 18.57 -15.42
CA GLU A 289 -23.55 20.00 -15.65
C GLU A 289 -22.15 20.27 -16.23
N ASP A 290 -21.14 19.59 -15.70
CA ASP A 290 -19.75 19.72 -16.17
C ASP A 290 -19.58 19.08 -17.54
N ALA A 291 -20.26 17.97 -17.81
CA ALA A 291 -20.28 17.32 -19.10
C ALA A 291 -20.97 18.17 -20.17
N ALA A 292 -22.15 18.74 -19.84
CA ALA A 292 -22.94 19.57 -20.74
C ALA A 292 -22.18 20.83 -21.17
N SER A 293 -21.54 21.53 -20.22
CA SER A 293 -20.69 22.70 -20.51
C SER A 293 -19.49 22.40 -21.41
N ARG A 294 -19.09 21.12 -21.52
CA ARG A 294 -17.97 20.63 -22.33
C ARG A 294 -18.40 19.85 -23.57
N GLY A 295 -19.70 19.73 -23.83
CA GLY A 295 -20.25 18.94 -24.94
C GLY A 295 -19.91 17.45 -24.88
N ILE A 296 -19.75 16.90 -23.68
CA ILE A 296 -19.40 15.50 -23.41
C ILE A 296 -20.67 14.68 -23.15
N VAL A 297 -20.75 13.47 -23.71
CA VAL A 297 -21.80 12.49 -23.38
C VAL A 297 -21.20 11.14 -22.96
N THR A 298 -21.96 10.29 -22.28
CA THR A 298 -21.50 8.95 -21.88
C THR A 298 -20.97 8.16 -23.07
N GLY A 299 -19.79 7.56 -22.89
CA GLY A 299 -19.11 6.75 -23.89
C GLY A 299 -18.15 7.53 -24.77
N ASP A 300 -18.16 8.86 -24.73
CA ASP A 300 -17.17 9.70 -25.40
C ASP A 300 -15.76 9.38 -24.91
N MET A 301 -14.79 9.50 -25.82
CA MET A 301 -13.39 9.57 -25.45
C MET A 301 -13.08 11.00 -25.01
N VAL A 302 -12.47 11.13 -23.84
CA VAL A 302 -12.04 12.39 -23.27
C VAL A 302 -10.54 12.38 -23.03
N VAL A 303 -9.94 13.57 -23.05
CA VAL A 303 -8.59 13.83 -22.59
C VAL A 303 -8.68 14.51 -21.23
N ILE A 304 -8.04 13.92 -20.23
CA ILE A 304 -7.84 14.49 -18.90
C ILE A 304 -6.41 15.00 -18.84
N ARG A 305 -6.21 16.28 -18.53
CA ARG A 305 -4.89 16.91 -18.46
C ARG A 305 -4.70 17.54 -17.08
N SER A 306 -3.54 17.32 -16.48
CA SER A 306 -3.03 18.09 -15.33
C SER A 306 -1.70 18.74 -15.72
N ASP A 307 -1.06 19.42 -14.76
CA ASP A 307 0.29 19.96 -14.96
C ASP A 307 1.34 18.84 -15.12
N SER A 308 1.06 17.65 -14.58
CA SER A 308 2.00 16.52 -14.54
C SER A 308 1.84 15.56 -15.72
N GLY A 309 0.66 15.49 -16.34
CA GLY A 309 0.43 14.52 -17.39
C GLY A 309 -0.90 14.61 -18.12
N THR A 310 -1.15 13.64 -18.98
CA THR A 310 -2.35 13.57 -19.79
C THR A 310 -2.79 12.12 -19.97
N LEU A 311 -4.09 11.86 -19.79
CA LEU A 311 -4.72 10.57 -19.99
C LEU A 311 -5.83 10.66 -21.02
N ARG A 312 -6.02 9.57 -21.78
CA ARG A 312 -7.12 9.42 -22.73
C ARG A 312 -7.98 8.24 -22.33
N VAL A 313 -9.21 8.51 -21.90
CA VAL A 313 -10.12 7.49 -21.34
C VAL A 313 -11.54 7.72 -21.84
N LYS A 314 -12.42 6.72 -21.66
CA LYS A 314 -13.86 6.93 -21.84
C LYS A 314 -14.44 7.62 -20.61
N CYS A 315 -15.52 8.39 -20.79
CA CYS A 315 -16.25 9.00 -19.68
C CYS A 315 -17.67 8.43 -19.53
N ASP A 316 -18.17 8.44 -18.30
CA ASP A 316 -19.56 8.19 -17.94
C ASP A 316 -20.14 9.44 -17.27
N VAL A 317 -21.26 9.94 -17.82
CA VAL A 317 -21.97 11.09 -17.29
C VAL A 317 -22.95 10.62 -16.23
N THR A 318 -22.74 11.03 -14.98
CA THR A 318 -23.50 10.54 -13.82
C THR A 318 -23.58 11.58 -12.70
N ASP A 319 -24.71 11.62 -12.01
CA ASP A 319 -24.95 12.43 -10.81
C ASP A 319 -24.33 11.81 -9.53
N ALA A 320 -23.64 10.67 -9.63
CA ALA A 320 -22.90 10.05 -8.53
C ALA A 320 -21.62 10.80 -8.13
N VAL A 321 -21.20 11.82 -8.90
CA VAL A 321 -20.10 12.72 -8.57
C VAL A 321 -20.61 14.15 -8.49
N ALA A 322 -20.10 14.95 -7.55
CA ALA A 322 -20.53 16.34 -7.39
C ALA A 322 -20.08 17.24 -8.56
N PRO A 323 -20.83 18.31 -8.88
CA PRO A 323 -20.35 19.36 -9.78
C PRO A 323 -18.96 19.88 -9.37
N GLY A 324 -18.10 20.15 -10.35
CA GLY A 324 -16.71 20.56 -10.14
C GLY A 324 -15.76 19.40 -9.80
N ALA A 325 -16.26 18.16 -9.70
CA ALA A 325 -15.46 16.99 -9.39
C ALA A 325 -15.56 15.93 -10.48
N VAL A 326 -14.45 15.23 -10.73
CA VAL A 326 -14.39 14.09 -11.62
C VAL A 326 -13.66 12.95 -10.92
N CYS A 327 -14.01 11.71 -11.27
CA CYS A 327 -13.47 10.54 -10.60
C CYS A 327 -13.03 9.47 -11.58
N TYR A 328 -11.88 8.83 -11.33
CA TYR A 328 -11.41 7.73 -12.16
C TYR A 328 -10.91 6.58 -11.28
N PRO A 329 -11.18 5.30 -11.65
CA PRO A 329 -10.76 4.18 -10.83
C PRO A 329 -9.24 4.01 -10.80
N HIS A 330 -8.72 3.67 -9.62
CA HIS A 330 -7.31 3.41 -9.39
C HIS A 330 -6.87 2.03 -9.90
N GLY A 331 -5.58 1.87 -10.21
CA GLY A 331 -4.94 0.57 -10.43
C GLY A 331 -4.98 0.04 -11.87
N TRP A 332 -5.40 0.88 -12.82
CA TRP A 332 -5.50 0.53 -14.24
C TRP A 332 -4.32 1.05 -15.07
N GLY A 333 -4.30 0.72 -16.37
CA GLY A 333 -3.24 1.14 -17.29
C GLY A 333 -2.05 0.17 -17.35
N HIS A 334 -2.34 -1.13 -17.29
CA HIS A 334 -1.35 -2.19 -17.16
C HIS A 334 -0.39 -2.32 -18.36
N ARG A 335 0.87 -2.61 -18.03
CA ARG A 335 1.99 -2.83 -18.95
C ARG A 335 2.97 -3.91 -18.45
N GLY A 336 2.55 -4.75 -17.51
CA GLY A 336 3.33 -5.86 -16.94
C GLY A 336 3.41 -7.10 -17.84
N GLY A 337 3.83 -8.24 -17.27
CA GLY A 337 3.90 -9.55 -17.95
C GLY A 337 2.57 -10.33 -18.00
N TRP A 338 1.51 -9.81 -17.38
CA TRP A 338 0.19 -10.44 -17.31
C TRP A 338 -0.65 -10.25 -18.58
N ARG A 339 -1.36 -11.30 -18.99
CA ARG A 339 -2.12 -11.29 -20.25
C ARG A 339 -3.43 -10.51 -20.18
N ARG A 340 -4.24 -10.74 -19.14
CA ARG A 340 -5.61 -10.21 -19.08
C ARG A 340 -5.65 -8.75 -18.61
N ALA A 341 -4.83 -8.43 -17.62
CA ALA A 341 -4.68 -7.07 -17.14
C ALA A 341 -4.26 -6.12 -18.28
N ASN A 342 -3.29 -6.53 -19.11
CA ASN A 342 -2.84 -5.77 -20.30
C ASN A 342 -3.92 -5.64 -21.38
N ALA A 343 -4.83 -6.61 -21.52
CA ALA A 343 -5.89 -6.57 -22.51
C ALA A 343 -7.09 -5.71 -22.09
N THR A 344 -7.16 -5.32 -20.80
CA THR A 344 -8.30 -4.57 -20.28
C THR A 344 -8.06 -3.06 -20.48
N PRO A 345 -9.01 -2.32 -21.08
CA PRO A 345 -8.88 -0.88 -21.25
C PRO A 345 -8.74 -0.15 -19.92
N GLY A 346 -7.98 0.93 -19.89
CA GLY A 346 -7.85 1.80 -18.74
C GLY A 346 -6.54 2.59 -18.78
N ALA A 347 -6.36 3.49 -17.83
CA ALA A 347 -5.16 4.30 -17.71
C ALA A 347 -4.71 4.41 -16.25
N ASN A 348 -3.42 4.64 -16.02
CA ASN A 348 -2.92 4.89 -14.67
C ASN A 348 -3.24 6.35 -14.29
N ILE A 349 -4.20 6.53 -13.39
CA ILE A 349 -4.61 7.85 -12.88
C ILE A 349 -3.45 8.62 -12.24
N ASN A 350 -2.49 7.91 -11.66
CA ASN A 350 -1.36 8.52 -10.95
C ASN A 350 -0.39 9.26 -11.88
N MET A 351 -0.51 9.09 -13.20
CA MET A 351 0.21 9.92 -14.19
C MET A 351 -0.25 11.39 -14.20
N LEU A 352 -1.40 11.69 -13.57
CA LEU A 352 -1.90 13.06 -13.43
C LEU A 352 -1.45 13.72 -12.13
N ALA A 353 -0.91 12.96 -11.18
CA ALA A 353 -0.40 13.48 -9.91
C ALA A 353 1.04 13.98 -10.07
N ASP A 354 1.37 15.07 -9.38
CA ASP A 354 2.73 15.61 -9.36
C ASP A 354 3.63 14.74 -8.48
N PRO A 355 4.69 14.13 -9.03
CA PRO A 355 5.60 13.28 -8.26
C PRO A 355 6.40 14.02 -7.20
N GLU A 356 6.59 15.33 -7.34
CA GLU A 356 7.33 16.14 -6.36
C GLU A 356 6.39 16.79 -5.32
N ALA A 357 5.07 16.70 -5.52
CA ALA A 357 4.09 17.23 -4.58
C ALA A 357 3.84 16.24 -3.43
N GLY A 358 4.30 16.62 -2.24
CA GLY A 358 4.03 15.93 -0.99
C GLY A 358 3.26 16.80 0.01
N GLU A 359 2.40 16.17 0.81
CA GLU A 359 1.84 16.79 2.01
C GLU A 359 2.98 17.07 3.01
N LYS A 360 3.02 18.26 3.62
CA LYS A 360 4.21 18.73 4.35
C LYS A 360 4.61 17.88 5.55
N LEU A 361 3.65 17.29 6.24
CA LEU A 361 3.87 16.57 7.50
C LEU A 361 4.24 15.13 7.31
N SER A 362 3.65 14.45 6.36
CA SER A 362 3.94 13.03 6.10
C SER A 362 4.84 12.82 4.90
N ALA A 363 5.02 13.86 4.08
CA ALA A 363 5.56 13.78 2.73
C ALA A 363 4.79 12.80 1.81
N SER A 364 3.55 12.43 2.19
CA SER A 364 2.71 11.56 1.39
C SER A 364 2.34 12.25 0.08
N SER A 365 2.34 11.49 -1.00
CA SER A 365 1.91 11.97 -2.32
C SER A 365 0.48 12.51 -2.30
N LEU A 366 0.26 13.63 -2.98
CA LEU A 366 -1.07 14.21 -3.17
C LEU A 366 -1.78 13.55 -4.35
N LEU A 367 -2.63 12.55 -4.06
CA LEU A 367 -3.31 11.72 -5.05
C LEU A 367 -4.77 12.12 -5.33
N ASP A 368 -5.32 13.03 -4.53
CA ASP A 368 -6.70 13.47 -4.61
C ASP A 368 -6.78 15.00 -4.68
N GLY A 369 -7.87 15.51 -5.27
CA GLY A 369 -8.05 16.94 -5.46
C GLY A 369 -7.13 17.52 -6.54
N ILE A 370 -6.67 16.70 -7.48
CA ILE A 370 -5.77 17.12 -8.55
C ILE A 370 -6.54 18.03 -9.50
N ARG A 371 -6.03 19.24 -9.76
CA ARG A 371 -6.64 20.12 -10.75
C ARG A 371 -6.49 19.51 -12.14
N VAL A 372 -7.60 19.40 -12.87
CA VAL A 372 -7.59 18.85 -14.23
C VAL A 372 -8.45 19.66 -15.18
N GLU A 373 -8.08 19.60 -16.45
CA GLU A 373 -8.92 19.97 -17.58
C GLU A 373 -9.44 18.68 -18.23
N VAL A 374 -10.72 18.68 -18.62
CA VAL A 374 -11.35 17.57 -19.33
C VAL A 374 -11.91 18.09 -20.64
N THR A 375 -11.49 17.49 -21.75
CA THR A 375 -11.94 17.87 -23.10
C THR A 375 -12.40 16.66 -23.89
N ARG A 376 -13.44 16.82 -24.70
CA ARG A 376 -13.89 15.77 -25.63
C ARG A 376 -12.88 15.63 -26.77
N VAL A 377 -12.56 14.39 -27.13
CA VAL A 377 -11.80 14.12 -28.36
C VAL A 377 -12.72 14.30 -29.57
N THR A 378 -12.41 15.25 -30.44
CA THR A 378 -13.02 15.34 -31.77
C THR A 378 -12.36 14.34 -32.73
N LYS A 379 -13.17 13.67 -33.55
CA LYS A 379 -12.71 12.74 -34.58
C LYS A 379 -11.95 13.46 -35.70
#